data_AF-A0A3B0PJR4-F1
#
_entry.id   AF-A0A3B0PJR4-F1
#
_cell.length_a   1.000
_cell.length_b   1.000
_cell.length_c   1.000
_cell.angle_alpha   90.00
_cell.angle_beta   90.00
_cell.angle_gamma   90.00
#
_symmetry.space_group_name_H-M   'P 1'
#
loop_
_entity.id
_entity.type
_entity.pdbx_description
1 polymer ?
#
loop_
_entity_poly.entity_id
_entity_poly.type
_entity_poly.pdbx_seq_one_letter_code
_entity_poly.pdbx_strand_id
1 'polypeptide(L)'
;MLMAIIILLALMVGILIVKSYIDKNRQTLGILLANGFNKTKINLSMAIFSFIPSLIGGMAGYILGYILQEVAINAFSSFWFIPVELRRFSATALVTSFFLPVIIFGVTSFLVSVYLMRKNVVNSLKNDSEYKVSKISVYIKKPIAILSVMNRFRISIAFNSMWKLFLLCILSAATMVVLIFSLSTLNVYDKAKNDTFGANNYKYYVDLATPTQQSGLIMYQEFKDLGKTDAALAGW
;
A
#
# COMPACT_ATOMS: atom_id res chain seq x y z
N MET A 1 8.07 8.40 -3.02
CA MET A 1 8.69 7.28 -2.27
C MET A 1 7.63 6.32 -1.69
N LEU A 2 6.64 6.81 -0.92
CA LEU A 2 5.60 5.97 -0.30
C LEU A 2 4.79 5.12 -1.30
N MET A 3 4.34 5.72 -2.40
CA MET A 3 3.57 5.00 -3.44
C MET A 3 4.32 3.80 -4.02
N ALA A 4 5.64 3.93 -4.24
CA ALA A 4 6.46 2.84 -4.75
C ALA A 4 6.56 1.67 -3.76
N ILE A 5 6.64 1.96 -2.46
CA ILE A 5 6.68 0.94 -1.40
C ILE A 5 5.34 0.20 -1.32
N ILE A 6 4.21 0.93 -1.39
CA ILE A 6 2.87 0.32 -1.36
C ILE A 6 2.67 -0.60 -2.58
N ILE A 7 3.05 -0.15 -3.77
CA ILE A 7 2.98 -0.98 -4.99
C ILE A 7 3.85 -2.24 -4.83
N LEU A 8 5.07 -2.11 -4.31
CA LEU A 8 5.98 -3.24 -4.10
C LEU A 8 5.42 -4.27 -3.10
N LEU A 9 4.86 -3.82 -1.98
CA LEU A 9 4.21 -4.69 -1.01
C LEU A 9 2.99 -5.39 -1.61
N ALA A 10 2.16 -4.66 -2.35
CA ALA A 10 0.99 -5.23 -2.99
C ALA A 10 1.40 -6.31 -4.03
N LEU A 11 2.45 -6.05 -4.82
CA LEU A 11 3.00 -7.03 -5.76
C LEU A 11 3.53 -8.27 -5.03
N MET A 12 4.26 -8.09 -3.94
CA MET A 12 4.74 -9.20 -3.13
C MET A 12 3.58 -10.08 -2.64
N VAL A 13 2.49 -9.48 -2.16
CA VAL A 13 1.29 -10.21 -1.74
C VAL A 13 0.64 -10.94 -2.93
N GLY A 14 0.49 -10.28 -4.08
CA GLY A 14 -0.06 -10.89 -5.29
C GLY A 14 0.71 -12.14 -5.73
N ILE A 15 2.04 -12.06 -5.75
CA ILE A 15 2.94 -13.19 -6.07
C ILE A 15 2.71 -14.36 -5.10
N LEU A 16 2.54 -14.07 -3.81
CA LEU A 16 2.35 -15.08 -2.78
C LEU A 16 1.01 -15.80 -2.90
N ILE A 17 -0.04 -15.09 -3.30
CA ILE A 17 -1.36 -15.66 -3.54
C ILE A 17 -1.28 -16.66 -4.70
N VAL A 18 -0.72 -16.25 -5.84
CA VAL A 18 -0.54 -17.11 -7.02
C VAL A 18 0.31 -18.34 -6.67
N LYS A 19 1.44 -18.13 -5.99
CA LYS A 19 2.31 -19.21 -5.54
C LYS A 19 1.57 -20.20 -4.64
N SER A 20 0.86 -19.70 -3.63
CA SER A 20 0.11 -20.53 -2.68
C SER A 20 -1.02 -21.32 -3.37
N TYR A 21 -1.64 -20.74 -4.41
CA TYR A 21 -2.65 -21.43 -5.20
C TYR A 21 -2.06 -22.56 -6.03
N ILE A 22 -0.94 -22.31 -6.73
CA ILE A 22 -0.24 -23.33 -7.52
C ILE A 22 0.25 -24.47 -6.61
N ASP A 23 0.83 -24.15 -5.44
CA ASP A 23 1.30 -25.15 -4.49
C ASP A 23 0.16 -26.05 -3.98
N LYS A 24 -1.03 -25.48 -3.73
CA LYS A 24 -2.22 -26.24 -3.29
C LYS A 24 -2.81 -27.13 -4.39
N ASN A 25 -2.79 -26.66 -5.64
CA ASN A 25 -3.41 -27.35 -6.77
C ASN A 25 -2.39 -28.09 -7.66
N ARG A 26 -1.17 -28.31 -7.16
CA ARG A 26 -0.04 -28.86 -7.93
C ARG A 26 -0.36 -30.22 -8.58
N GLN A 27 -1.08 -31.09 -7.87
CA GLN A 27 -1.50 -32.40 -8.37
C GLN A 27 -2.52 -32.27 -9.52
N THR A 28 -3.57 -31.48 -9.33
CA THR A 28 -4.59 -31.21 -10.36
C THR A 28 -3.99 -30.60 -11.62
N LEU A 29 -3.05 -29.67 -11.46
CA LEU A 29 -2.33 -29.06 -12.58
C LEU A 29 -1.41 -30.06 -13.29
N GLY A 30 -0.81 -30.99 -12.55
CA GLY A 30 -0.04 -32.11 -13.11
C GLY A 30 -0.90 -33.02 -13.99
N ILE A 31 -2.10 -33.37 -13.55
CA ILE A 31 -3.07 -34.17 -14.32
C ILE A 31 -3.49 -33.43 -15.61
N LEU A 32 -3.79 -32.13 -15.51
CA LEU A 32 -4.17 -31.32 -16.68
C LEU A 32 -3.06 -31.31 -17.74
N LEU A 33 -1.81 -31.18 -17.31
CA LEU A 33 -0.65 -31.22 -18.22
C LEU A 33 -0.43 -32.61 -18.82
N ALA A 34 -0.67 -33.68 -18.06
CA ALA A 34 -0.60 -35.06 -18.57
C ALA A 34 -1.68 -35.33 -19.63
N ASN A 35 -2.85 -34.71 -19.51
CA ASN A 35 -3.93 -34.76 -20.50
C ASN A 35 -3.66 -33.93 -21.78
N GLY A 36 -2.47 -33.34 -21.93
CA GLY A 36 -2.08 -32.61 -23.15
C GLY A 36 -2.56 -31.16 -23.22
N PHE A 37 -3.05 -30.58 -22.12
CA PHE A 37 -3.43 -29.17 -22.11
C PHE A 37 -2.22 -28.25 -22.31
N ASN A 38 -2.42 -27.19 -23.10
CA ASN A 38 -1.36 -26.22 -23.37
C ASN A 38 -0.99 -25.43 -22.10
N LYS A 39 0.30 -25.39 -21.77
CA LYS A 39 0.87 -24.68 -20.63
C LYS A 39 0.47 -23.20 -20.60
N THR A 40 0.35 -22.55 -21.76
CA THR A 40 -0.02 -21.14 -21.86
C THR A 40 -1.46 -20.88 -21.42
N LYS A 41 -2.41 -21.77 -21.77
CA LYS A 41 -3.81 -21.66 -21.34
C LYS A 41 -3.94 -21.80 -19.83
N ILE A 42 -3.16 -22.70 -19.23
CA ILE A 42 -3.13 -22.87 -17.78
C ILE A 42 -2.52 -21.63 -17.11
N ASN A 43 -1.39 -21.13 -17.60
CA ASN A 43 -0.76 -19.91 -17.06
C ASN A 43 -1.69 -18.69 -17.14
N LEU A 44 -2.45 -18.55 -18.22
CA LEU A 44 -3.43 -17.47 -18.37
C LEU A 44 -4.58 -17.62 -17.37
N SER A 45 -5.09 -18.84 -17.18
CA SER A 45 -6.10 -19.12 -16.16
C SER A 45 -5.60 -18.81 -14.74
N MET A 46 -4.29 -18.94 -14.49
CA MET A 46 -3.69 -18.59 -13.21
C MET A 46 -3.59 -17.07 -13.01
N ALA A 47 -3.29 -16.33 -14.07
CA ALA A 47 -3.20 -14.87 -14.03
C ALA A 47 -4.55 -14.20 -13.68
N ILE A 48 -5.68 -14.85 -14.02
CA ILE A 48 -7.03 -14.37 -13.67
C ILE A 48 -7.19 -14.16 -12.16
N PHE A 49 -6.55 -15.00 -11.32
CA PHE A 49 -6.62 -14.86 -9.86
C PHE A 49 -5.94 -13.59 -9.33
N SER A 50 -5.02 -12.99 -10.07
CA SER A 50 -4.44 -11.68 -9.72
C SER A 50 -5.13 -10.54 -10.46
N PHE A 51 -5.61 -10.79 -11.68
CA PHE A 51 -6.26 -9.78 -12.50
C PHE A 51 -7.61 -9.32 -11.92
N ILE A 52 -8.49 -10.25 -11.53
CA ILE A 52 -9.82 -9.90 -11.00
C ILE A 52 -9.72 -9.04 -9.73
N PRO A 53 -8.94 -9.41 -8.70
CA PRO A 53 -8.80 -8.58 -7.50
C PRO A 53 -8.15 -7.23 -7.80
N SER A 54 -7.20 -7.17 -8.74
CA SER A 54 -6.58 -5.91 -9.13
C SER A 54 -7.57 -4.98 -9.83
N LEU A 55 -8.49 -5.53 -10.63
CA LEU A 55 -9.48 -4.76 -11.37
C LEU A 55 -10.57 -4.22 -10.42
N ILE A 56 -11.10 -5.07 -9.55
CA ILE A 56 -12.10 -4.66 -8.56
C ILE A 56 -11.48 -3.71 -7.52
N GLY A 57 -10.33 -4.08 -6.97
CA GLY A 57 -9.63 -3.31 -5.95
C GLY A 57 -9.10 -1.97 -6.48
N GLY A 58 -8.61 -1.93 -7.72
CA GLY A 58 -8.21 -0.68 -8.37
C GLY A 58 -9.38 0.28 -8.56
N MET A 59 -10.54 -0.23 -8.98
CA MET A 59 -11.71 0.60 -9.25
C MET A 59 -12.32 1.10 -7.94
N ALA A 60 -12.49 0.20 -6.96
CA ALA A 60 -12.94 0.57 -5.62
C ALA A 60 -11.98 1.55 -4.93
N GLY A 61 -10.67 1.33 -5.06
CA GLY A 61 -9.64 2.20 -4.48
C GLY A 61 -9.64 3.60 -5.08
N TYR A 62 -9.87 3.73 -6.39
CA TYR A 62 -10.00 5.03 -7.04
C TYR A 62 -11.24 5.78 -6.57
N ILE A 63 -12.40 5.10 -6.50
CA ILE A 63 -13.66 5.69 -6.02
C ILE A 63 -13.52 6.15 -4.56
N LEU A 64 -12.99 5.28 -3.69
CA LEU A 64 -12.75 5.61 -2.29
C LEU A 64 -11.76 6.77 -2.16
N GLY A 65 -10.66 6.76 -2.91
CA GLY A 65 -9.68 7.82 -2.91
C GLY A 65 -10.27 9.17 -3.33
N TYR A 66 -11.16 9.17 -4.33
CA TYR A 66 -11.85 10.37 -4.79
C TYR A 66 -12.81 10.92 -3.72
N ILE A 67 -13.57 10.05 -3.05
CA ILE A 67 -14.51 10.45 -1.99
C ILE A 67 -13.75 10.97 -0.75
N LEU A 68 -12.68 10.28 -0.33
CA LEU A 68 -11.92 10.65 0.87
C LEU A 68 -10.99 11.86 0.64
N GLN A 69 -10.81 12.31 -0.61
CA GLN A 69 -9.95 13.44 -0.93
C GLN A 69 -10.39 14.72 -0.19
N GLU A 70 -11.69 14.96 -0.08
CA GLU A 70 -12.23 16.14 0.60
C GLU A 70 -11.89 16.13 2.10
N VAL A 71 -12.08 14.98 2.76
CA VAL A 71 -11.73 14.80 4.17
C VAL A 71 -10.23 15.02 4.40
N ALA A 72 -9.40 14.50 3.51
CA ALA A 72 -7.95 14.67 3.59
C ALA A 72 -7.55 16.15 3.41
N ILE A 73 -8.08 16.84 2.39
CA ILE A 73 -7.76 18.25 2.16
C ILE A 73 -8.22 19.12 3.34
N ASN A 74 -9.43 18.89 3.87
CA ASN A 74 -9.92 19.61 5.03
C ASN A 74 -9.03 19.39 6.27
N ALA A 75 -8.55 18.17 6.49
CA ALA A 75 -7.64 17.87 7.60
C ALA A 75 -6.29 18.59 7.49
N PHE A 76 -5.78 18.80 6.27
CA PHE A 76 -4.50 19.50 6.03
C PHE A 76 -4.65 21.00 5.78
N SER A 77 -5.86 21.50 5.52
CA SER A 77 -6.13 22.92 5.23
C SER A 77 -5.65 23.85 6.36
N SER A 78 -5.80 23.44 7.62
CA SER A 78 -5.30 24.19 8.79
C SER A 78 -3.78 24.30 8.88
N PHE A 79 -3.03 23.46 8.15
CA PHE A 79 -1.57 23.45 8.14
C PHE A 79 -0.97 24.17 6.93
N TRP A 80 -1.71 24.33 5.83
CA TRP A 80 -1.19 24.87 4.57
C TRP A 80 -1.81 26.23 4.26
N PHE A 81 -0.96 27.24 4.09
CA PHE A 81 -1.35 28.59 3.71
C PHE A 81 -1.87 28.71 2.26
N ILE A 82 -1.63 27.69 1.42
CA ILE A 82 -2.08 27.69 0.02
C ILE A 82 -3.39 26.90 -0.06
N PRO A 83 -4.49 27.50 -0.57
CA PRO A 83 -5.73 26.77 -0.76
C PRO A 83 -5.51 25.63 -1.76
N VAL A 84 -5.60 24.39 -1.27
CA VAL A 84 -5.51 23.20 -2.11
C VAL A 84 -6.89 22.97 -2.71
N GLU A 85 -7.05 23.38 -3.96
CA GLU A 85 -8.25 23.11 -4.73
C GLU A 85 -8.51 21.61 -4.85
N LEU A 86 -9.79 21.22 -4.76
CA LEU A 86 -10.23 19.86 -5.08
C LEU A 86 -9.88 19.57 -6.54
N ARG A 87 -8.98 18.61 -6.73
CA ARG A 87 -8.62 18.15 -8.07
C ARG A 87 -9.86 17.58 -8.76
N ARG A 88 -10.32 18.27 -9.80
CA ARG A 88 -11.42 17.79 -10.65
C ARG A 88 -11.06 16.45 -11.29
N PHE A 89 -12.08 15.66 -11.60
CA PHE A 89 -11.90 14.37 -12.27
C PHE A 89 -11.05 14.54 -13.54
N SER A 90 -9.94 13.79 -13.59
CA SER A 90 -9.06 13.75 -14.75
C SER A 90 -8.96 12.33 -15.28
N ALA A 91 -9.26 12.16 -16.57
CA ALA A 91 -9.09 10.88 -17.25
C ALA A 91 -7.64 10.39 -17.20
N THR A 92 -6.65 11.30 -17.23
CA THR A 92 -5.23 10.93 -17.13
C THR A 92 -4.91 10.34 -15.77
N ALA A 93 -5.44 10.93 -14.69
CA ALA A 93 -5.26 10.44 -13.33
C ALA A 93 -5.91 9.07 -13.11
N LEU A 94 -7.08 8.85 -13.71
CA LEU A 94 -7.72 7.53 -13.68
C LEU A 94 -6.87 6.50 -14.42
N VAL A 95 -6.40 6.79 -15.64
CA VAL A 95 -5.58 5.84 -16.41
C VAL A 95 -4.29 5.49 -15.68
N THR A 96 -3.56 6.47 -15.16
CA THR A 96 -2.29 6.21 -14.47
C THR A 96 -2.49 5.48 -13.14
N SER A 97 -3.57 5.77 -12.40
CA SER A 97 -3.79 5.19 -11.07
C SER A 97 -4.47 3.83 -11.11
N PHE A 98 -5.26 3.55 -12.15
CA PHE A 98 -6.00 2.31 -12.28
C PHE A 98 -5.36 1.31 -13.26
N PHE A 99 -5.05 1.73 -14.49
CA PHE A 99 -4.57 0.79 -15.50
C PHE A 99 -3.12 0.37 -15.25
N LEU A 100 -2.27 1.29 -14.79
CA LEU A 100 -0.85 0.99 -14.57
C LEU A 100 -0.67 -0.14 -13.54
N PRO A 101 -1.29 -0.12 -12.35
CA PRO A 101 -1.17 -1.23 -11.41
C PRO A 101 -1.77 -2.53 -11.96
N VAL A 102 -2.93 -2.48 -12.61
CA VAL A 102 -3.60 -3.67 -13.16
C VAL A 102 -2.71 -4.39 -14.18
N ILE A 103 -2.06 -3.65 -15.07
CA ILE A 103 -1.12 -4.21 -16.04
C ILE A 103 0.08 -4.85 -15.33
N ILE A 104 0.68 -4.16 -14.35
CA ILE A 104 1.84 -4.68 -13.61
C ILE A 104 1.47 -5.97 -12.86
N PHE A 105 0.31 -6.03 -12.21
CA PHE A 105 -0.18 -7.24 -11.55
C PHE A 105 -0.46 -8.39 -12.52
N GLY A 106 -1.06 -8.09 -13.68
CA GLY A 106 -1.30 -9.08 -14.74
C GLY A 106 0.01 -9.68 -15.28
N VAL A 107 1.00 -8.84 -15.60
CA VAL A 107 2.29 -9.30 -16.13
C VAL A 107 3.07 -10.08 -15.07
N THR A 108 3.16 -9.57 -13.85
CA THR A 108 3.92 -10.25 -12.77
C THR A 108 3.33 -11.60 -12.40
N SER A 109 2.00 -11.70 -12.28
CA SER A 109 1.33 -12.97 -11.99
C SER A 109 1.53 -14.01 -13.11
N PHE A 110 1.45 -13.58 -14.38
CA PHE A 110 1.74 -14.43 -15.52
C PHE A 110 3.19 -14.92 -15.53
N LEU A 111 4.16 -14.03 -15.33
CA LEU A 111 5.58 -14.39 -15.26
C LEU A 111 5.86 -15.38 -14.12
N VAL A 112 5.26 -15.17 -12.96
CA VAL A 112 5.38 -16.06 -11.80
C VAL A 112 4.77 -17.43 -12.09
N SER A 113 3.60 -17.49 -12.72
CA SER A 113 2.96 -18.75 -13.13
C SER A 113 3.84 -19.52 -14.11
N VAL A 114 4.38 -18.84 -15.14
CA VAL A 114 5.33 -19.42 -16.09
C VAL A 114 6.56 -19.96 -15.37
N TYR A 115 7.13 -19.19 -14.44
CA TYR A 115 8.32 -19.60 -13.68
C TYR A 115 8.06 -20.81 -12.78
N LEU A 116 6.92 -20.86 -12.10
CA LEU A 116 6.55 -21.96 -11.21
C LEU A 116 6.25 -23.25 -11.99
N MET A 117 5.51 -23.16 -13.10
CA MET A 117 5.15 -24.32 -13.91
C MET A 117 6.30 -24.85 -14.76
N ARG A 118 7.39 -24.08 -14.95
CA ARG A 118 8.64 -24.60 -15.54
C ARG A 118 9.32 -25.65 -14.67
N LYS A 119 9.08 -25.67 -13.35
CA LYS A 119 9.59 -26.73 -12.47
C LYS A 119 8.81 -28.02 -12.71
N ASN A 120 9.42 -28.89 -13.51
CA ASN A 120 8.97 -30.21 -13.96
C ASN A 120 7.63 -30.75 -13.40
N VAL A 121 6.69 -30.95 -14.33
CA VAL A 121 5.43 -31.70 -14.16
C VAL A 121 5.67 -33.06 -13.51
N VAL A 122 6.77 -33.72 -13.88
CA VAL A 122 7.17 -35.03 -13.33
C VAL A 122 7.45 -34.97 -11.83
N ASN A 123 8.12 -33.92 -11.34
CA ASN A 123 8.33 -33.72 -9.90
C ASN A 123 7.05 -33.27 -9.17
N SER A 124 6.05 -32.80 -9.91
CA SER A 124 4.76 -32.37 -9.34
C SER A 124 3.79 -33.54 -9.14
N LEU A 125 3.93 -34.61 -9.95
CA LEU A 125 3.19 -35.86 -9.82
C LEU A 125 3.86 -36.84 -8.86
N LYS A 126 5.18 -36.74 -8.69
CA LYS A 126 5.91 -37.49 -7.67
C LYS A 126 5.46 -36.95 -6.31
N ASN A 127 4.62 -37.70 -5.60
CA ASN A 127 4.20 -37.41 -4.23
C ASN A 127 5.35 -37.64 -3.22
N ASP A 128 6.59 -37.50 -3.68
CA ASP A 128 7.73 -37.42 -2.79
C ASP A 128 7.62 -36.05 -2.15
N SER A 129 7.23 -36.06 -0.88
CA SER A 129 7.34 -34.90 -0.02
C SER A 129 8.71 -34.26 -0.23
N GLU A 130 8.78 -33.17 -1.02
CA GLU A 130 9.99 -32.40 -1.25
C GLU A 130 10.33 -31.64 0.04
N TYR A 131 10.59 -32.37 1.13
CA TYR A 131 11.41 -31.89 2.22
C TYR A 131 12.84 -31.80 1.69
N LYS A 132 13.10 -30.79 0.85
CA LYS A 132 14.46 -30.41 0.52
C LYS A 132 15.08 -29.95 1.83
N VAL A 133 15.75 -30.86 2.53
CA VAL A 133 16.36 -30.58 3.82
C VAL A 133 17.49 -29.58 3.55
N SER A 134 17.19 -28.29 3.74
CA SER A 134 18.20 -27.25 3.59
C SER A 134 19.25 -27.45 4.68
N LYS A 135 20.51 -27.06 4.43
CA LYS A 135 21.57 -27.11 5.47
C LYS A 135 21.10 -26.36 6.73
N ILE A 136 20.39 -25.24 6.57
CA ILE A 136 19.74 -24.48 7.65
C ILE A 136 18.76 -25.35 8.45
N SER A 137 17.93 -26.15 7.80
CA SER A 137 16.97 -27.05 8.46
C SER A 137 17.68 -28.11 9.32
N VAL A 138 18.90 -28.53 8.95
CA VAL A 138 19.72 -29.44 9.77
C VAL A 138 20.28 -28.72 11.00
N TYR A 139 20.75 -27.49 10.85
CA TYR A 139 21.26 -26.69 11.98
C TYR A 139 20.16 -26.32 12.98
N ILE A 140 18.97 -25.93 12.52
CA ILE A 140 17.81 -25.60 13.37
C ILE A 140 17.32 -26.83 14.14
N LYS A 141 17.49 -28.04 13.58
CA LYS A 141 17.11 -29.30 14.24
C LYS A 141 18.04 -29.71 15.38
N LYS A 142 19.29 -29.23 15.44
CA LYS A 142 20.26 -29.58 16.50
C LYS A 142 19.78 -29.27 17.92
N PRO A 143 19.29 -28.06 18.25
CA PRO A 143 18.76 -27.78 19.58
C PRO A 143 17.43 -28.51 19.87
N ILE A 144 16.63 -28.78 18.84
CA ILE A 144 15.34 -29.50 18.96
C ILE A 144 15.57 -30.99 19.27
N ALA A 145 16.76 -31.53 18.94
CA ALA A 145 17.14 -32.92 19.19
C ALA A 145 17.35 -33.27 20.68
N ILE A 146 17.28 -32.30 21.59
CA ILE A 146 17.36 -32.52 23.05
C ILE A 146 15.96 -32.75 23.66
N LEU A 147 14.89 -32.37 22.95
CA LEU A 147 13.50 -32.43 23.46
C LEU A 147 12.91 -33.85 23.42
N SER A 148 11.80 -34.10 24.13
CA SER A 148 11.07 -35.36 24.04
C SER A 148 10.47 -35.58 22.64
N VAL A 149 10.27 -36.85 22.24
CA VAL A 149 9.76 -37.22 20.91
C VAL A 149 8.45 -36.49 20.57
N MET A 150 7.55 -36.35 21.53
CA MET A 150 6.27 -35.66 21.36
C MET A 150 6.45 -34.16 21.07
N ASN A 151 7.38 -33.50 21.77
CA ASN A 151 7.68 -32.08 21.55
C ASN A 151 8.36 -31.86 20.19
N ARG A 152 9.26 -32.76 19.77
CA ARG A 152 9.88 -32.71 18.44
C ARG A 152 8.84 -32.81 17.33
N PHE A 153 7.83 -33.68 17.51
CA PHE A 153 6.75 -33.85 16.56
C PHE A 153 5.87 -32.61 16.45
N ARG A 154 5.43 -32.06 17.60
CA ARG A 154 4.63 -30.80 17.65
C ARG A 154 5.37 -29.64 16.99
N ILE A 155 6.65 -29.47 17.31
CA ILE A 155 7.50 -28.41 16.74
C ILE A 155 7.70 -28.62 15.24
N SER A 156 7.96 -29.86 14.77
CA SER A 156 8.09 -30.12 13.33
C SER A 156 6.83 -29.77 12.55
N ILE A 157 5.64 -30.09 13.09
CA ILE A 157 4.38 -29.73 12.45
C ILE A 157 4.21 -28.21 12.42
N ALA A 158 4.46 -27.53 13.55
CA ALA A 158 4.35 -26.07 13.64
C ALA A 158 5.29 -25.36 12.65
N PHE A 159 6.54 -25.81 12.53
CA PHE A 159 7.56 -25.20 11.67
C PHE A 159 7.61 -25.77 10.24
N ASN A 160 6.70 -26.67 9.88
CA ASN A 160 6.63 -27.24 8.53
C ASN A 160 6.43 -26.15 7.45
N SER A 161 5.86 -25.01 7.83
CA SER A 161 5.64 -23.87 6.94
C SER A 161 6.36 -22.60 7.38
N MET A 162 7.65 -22.71 7.75
CA MET A 162 8.49 -21.59 8.22
C MET A 162 8.36 -20.31 7.37
N TRP A 163 8.30 -20.43 6.03
CA TRP A 163 8.10 -19.28 5.15
C TRP A 163 6.74 -18.59 5.36
N LYS A 164 5.66 -19.35 5.55
CA LYS A 164 4.33 -18.80 5.83
C LYS A 164 4.26 -18.15 7.20
N LEU A 165 4.93 -18.72 8.20
CA LEU A 165 5.05 -18.12 9.54
C LEU A 165 5.82 -16.79 9.51
N PHE A 166 6.94 -16.75 8.78
CA PHE A 166 7.72 -15.52 8.62
C PHE A 166 6.90 -14.41 7.97
N LEU A 167 6.14 -14.76 6.94
CA LEU A 167 5.19 -13.86 6.28
C LEU A 167 4.12 -13.32 7.22
N LEU A 168 3.52 -14.21 8.02
CA LEU A 168 2.51 -13.83 9.01
C LEU A 168 3.09 -12.86 10.05
N CYS A 169 4.32 -13.09 10.49
CA CYS A 169 5.02 -12.22 11.44
C CYS A 169 5.28 -10.82 10.86
N ILE A 170 5.69 -10.72 9.59
CA ILE A 170 5.88 -9.41 8.93
C ILE A 170 4.55 -8.66 8.82
N LEU A 171 3.48 -9.35 8.40
CA LEU A 171 2.16 -8.75 8.25
C LEU A 171 1.59 -8.27 9.58
N SER A 172 1.72 -9.08 10.64
CA SER A 172 1.26 -8.67 11.98
C SER A 172 2.06 -7.49 12.51
N ALA A 173 3.39 -7.47 12.34
CA ALA A 173 4.24 -6.35 12.74
C ALA A 173 3.86 -5.06 11.99
N ALA A 174 3.67 -5.13 10.67
CA ALA A 174 3.25 -3.99 9.87
C ALA A 174 1.88 -3.44 10.34
N THR A 175 0.95 -4.33 10.67
CA THR A 175 -0.38 -3.96 11.18
C THR A 175 -0.27 -3.26 12.54
N MET A 176 0.60 -3.76 13.42
CA MET A 176 0.85 -3.16 14.72
C MET A 176 1.43 -1.74 14.61
N VAL A 177 2.36 -1.51 13.69
CA VAL A 177 2.92 -0.17 13.44
C VAL A 177 1.84 0.80 12.99
N VAL A 178 0.96 0.38 12.06
CA VAL A 178 -0.17 1.22 11.60
C VAL A 178 -1.14 1.53 12.75
N LEU A 179 -1.46 0.53 13.59
CA LEU A 179 -2.32 0.73 14.75
C LEU A 179 -1.72 1.69 15.77
N ILE A 180 -0.44 1.53 16.11
CA ILE A 180 0.26 2.44 17.03
C ILE A 180 0.26 3.85 16.45
N PHE A 181 0.60 4.02 15.17
CA PHE A 181 0.55 5.34 14.52
C PHE A 181 -0.85 5.95 14.61
N SER A 182 -1.89 5.18 14.28
CA SER A 182 -3.28 5.65 14.34
C SER A 182 -3.70 6.06 15.76
N LEU A 183 -3.31 5.29 16.78
CA LEU A 183 -3.62 5.61 18.18
C LEU A 183 -2.80 6.80 18.67
N SER A 184 -1.53 6.90 18.29
CA SER A 184 -0.66 8.01 18.66
C SER A 184 -1.09 9.34 18.05
N THR A 185 -1.79 9.34 16.92
CA THR A 185 -2.35 10.57 16.33
C THR A 185 -3.61 11.08 17.06
N LEU A 186 -4.26 10.24 17.87
CA LEU A 186 -5.42 10.68 18.65
C LEU A 186 -4.98 11.72 19.68
N ASN A 187 -5.74 12.81 19.80
CA ASN A 187 -5.50 13.94 20.73
C ASN A 187 -4.24 14.79 20.46
N VAL A 188 -3.38 14.44 19.50
CA VAL A 188 -2.24 15.30 19.12
C VAL A 188 -2.73 16.61 18.53
N TYR A 189 -3.83 16.59 17.78
CA TYR A 189 -4.46 17.79 17.25
C TYR A 189 -4.96 18.72 18.36
N ASP A 190 -5.73 18.19 19.30
CA ASP A 190 -6.27 18.98 20.42
C ASP A 190 -5.15 19.51 21.32
N LYS A 191 -4.10 18.70 21.53
CA LYS A 191 -2.92 19.13 22.28
C LYS A 191 -2.16 20.23 21.54
N ALA A 192 -1.90 20.09 20.24
CA ALA A 192 -1.20 21.11 19.45
C ALA A 192 -2.00 22.43 19.40
N LYS A 193 -3.33 22.34 19.26
CA LYS A 193 -4.23 23.49 19.36
C LYS A 193 -4.10 24.16 20.73
N ASN A 194 -4.26 23.40 21.82
CA ASN A 194 -4.20 23.94 23.18
C ASN A 194 -2.81 24.52 23.52
N ASP A 195 -1.73 23.88 23.10
CA ASP A 195 -0.36 24.37 23.31
C ASP A 195 -0.14 25.69 22.54
N THR A 196 -0.66 25.79 21.30
CA THR A 196 -0.49 26.99 20.45
C THR A 196 -1.34 28.17 20.91
N PHE A 197 -2.62 27.94 21.23
CA PHE A 197 -3.55 28.98 21.68
C PHE A 197 -3.42 29.29 23.18
N GLY A 198 -2.96 28.34 23.99
CA GLY A 198 -2.72 28.53 25.42
C GLY A 198 -1.43 29.29 25.73
N ALA A 199 -0.38 29.11 24.92
CA ALA A 199 0.88 29.86 25.06
C ALA A 199 0.80 31.28 24.48
N ASN A 200 -0.09 31.50 23.50
CA ASN A 200 -0.21 32.78 22.80
C ASN A 200 -1.56 33.47 23.13
N ASN A 201 -1.52 34.53 23.94
CA ASN A 201 -2.68 35.35 24.30
C ASN A 201 -3.17 36.30 23.18
N TYR A 202 -2.99 35.95 21.91
CA TYR A 202 -3.46 36.78 20.80
C TYR A 202 -4.93 36.48 20.50
N LYS A 203 -5.80 37.48 20.63
CA LYS A 203 -7.25 37.39 20.32
C LYS A 203 -7.56 37.42 18.82
N TYR A 204 -6.55 37.57 17.99
CA TYR A 204 -6.69 37.73 16.55
C TYR A 204 -5.60 36.90 15.85
N TYR A 205 -5.97 36.26 14.76
CA TYR A 205 -5.04 35.66 13.81
C TYR A 205 -4.92 36.63 12.64
N VAL A 206 -3.70 37.05 12.30
CA VAL A 206 -3.47 37.83 11.08
C VAL A 206 -3.27 36.82 9.97
N ASP A 207 -4.34 36.50 9.26
CA ASP A 207 -4.25 35.73 8.03
C ASP A 207 -3.71 36.68 6.95
N LEU A 208 -2.42 36.57 6.65
CA LEU A 208 -1.81 37.25 5.51
C LEU A 208 -2.26 36.53 4.22
N ALA A 209 -3.57 36.43 4.02
CA ALA A 209 -4.14 36.04 2.75
C ALA A 209 -3.83 37.18 1.77
N THR A 210 -2.92 36.89 0.84
CA THR A 210 -2.36 37.74 -0.22
C THR A 210 -1.16 38.60 0.14
N PRO A 211 -0.18 38.76 -0.78
CA PRO A 211 0.69 39.91 -0.74
C PRO A 211 -0.23 41.10 -1.01
N THR A 212 -0.72 41.75 0.05
CA THR A 212 -1.44 43.04 0.08
C THR A 212 -2.56 43.30 -0.96
N GLN A 213 -3.70 43.88 -0.54
CA GLN A 213 -4.56 44.66 -1.47
C GLN A 213 -3.84 45.89 -2.05
N GLN A 214 -2.71 46.27 -1.48
CA GLN A 214 -1.74 47.23 -2.05
C GLN A 214 -0.88 46.61 -3.15
N SER A 215 -1.01 45.31 -3.44
CA SER A 215 -0.43 44.62 -4.60
C SER A 215 -1.42 44.61 -5.78
N GLY A 216 -2.12 45.73 -5.98
CA GLY A 216 -2.44 46.13 -7.35
C GLY A 216 -1.15 46.48 -8.11
N LEU A 217 -1.26 46.94 -9.36
CA LEU A 217 -0.12 47.57 -10.06
C LEU A 217 0.65 48.46 -9.08
N ILE A 218 2.00 48.45 -9.13
CA ILE A 218 2.80 49.33 -8.27
C ILE A 218 2.36 50.77 -8.53
N MET A 219 1.54 51.31 -7.63
CA MET A 219 1.14 52.71 -7.64
C MET A 219 2.16 53.43 -6.76
N TYR A 220 2.92 54.34 -7.36
CA TYR A 220 3.83 55.20 -6.61
C TYR A 220 3.00 56.13 -5.72
N GLN A 221 2.98 55.88 -4.41
CA GLN A 221 2.48 56.85 -3.44
C GLN A 221 3.64 57.74 -2.98
N GLU A 222 3.42 59.04 -2.94
CA GLU A 222 4.37 59.97 -2.34
C GLU A 222 4.48 59.71 -0.84
N PHE A 223 5.70 59.87 -0.28
CA PHE A 223 5.99 59.58 1.13
C PHE A 223 5.08 60.30 2.13
N LYS A 224 4.52 61.46 1.73
CA LYS A 224 3.60 62.27 2.53
C LYS A 224 2.23 61.63 2.75
N ASP A 225 1.83 60.70 1.88
CA ASP A 225 0.50 60.10 1.88
C ASP A 225 0.49 58.62 2.30
N LEU A 226 1.64 58.11 2.77
CA LEU A 226 1.76 56.80 3.41
C LEU A 226 0.86 56.72 4.65
N GLY A 227 -0.07 55.77 4.65
CA GLY A 227 -0.98 55.52 5.77
C GLY A 227 -2.36 56.17 5.65
N LYS A 228 -2.67 56.87 4.55
CA LYS A 228 -4.05 57.26 4.23
C LYS A 228 -4.73 56.16 3.43
N THR A 229 -5.95 55.80 3.82
CA THR A 229 -6.78 54.85 3.08
C THR A 229 -7.32 55.53 1.83
N ASP A 230 -7.12 54.93 0.65
CA ASP A 230 -7.63 55.47 -0.59
C ASP A 230 -9.17 55.52 -0.57
N ALA A 231 -9.75 56.68 -0.91
CA ALA A 231 -11.19 56.91 -0.88
C ALA A 231 -12.00 55.97 -1.80
N ALA A 232 -11.34 55.31 -2.76
CA ALA A 232 -11.95 54.31 -3.63
C ALA A 232 -12.37 53.01 -2.90
N LEU A 233 -11.85 52.76 -1.69
CA LEU A 233 -12.15 51.57 -0.88
C LEU A 233 -13.20 51.81 0.21
N ALA A 234 -13.69 53.05 0.40
CA ALA A 234 -14.66 53.39 1.43
C ALA A 234 -16.14 53.14 1.00
N GLY A 235 -16.34 52.51 -0.16
CA GLY A 235 -17.64 52.39 -0.82
C GLY A 235 -18.15 50.97 -1.07
N TRP A 236 -17.71 49.98 -0.30
CA TRP A 236 -18.24 48.61 -0.30
C TRP A 236 -18.26 48.03 1.11
#